data_AF-A0A6A5RQ93-F1
#
_entry.id   AF-A0A6A5RQ93-F1
#
_cell.length_a   1.000
_cell.length_b   1.000
_cell.length_c   1.000
_cell.angle_alpha   90.00
_cell.angle_beta   90.00
_cell.angle_gamma   90.00
#
_symmetry.space_group_name_H-M   'P 1'
#
loop_
_entity.id
_entity.type
_entity.pdbx_description
1 polymer ?
#
loop_
_entity_poly.entity_id
_entity_poly.type
_entity_poly.pdbx_seq_one_letter_code
_entity_poly.pdbx_strand_id
1 'polypeptide(L)'
;MQLTKLLFAITTLLGTAFAVPAGKPTGGPATAQVTIYSGPYTCASADQPPPKDGSAGTSKIVNIAETQCIVVSIPFGGALTASMTATPKTGTIGCYIQIFSQQGCGLTLQNQYHGFPFDGVTAGSTVGCASPPVQSYGGLQIVCG
;
A
#
# COMPACT_ATOMS: atom_id res chain seq x y z
N MET A 1 43.78 54.84 -32.39
CA MET A 1 43.17 53.63 -33.00
C MET A 1 43.07 52.58 -31.92
N GLN A 2 41.94 52.59 -31.19
CA GLN A 2 40.85 51.60 -31.26
C GLN A 2 41.30 50.19 -30.83
N LEU A 3 40.97 49.74 -29.62
CA LEU A 3 39.66 49.27 -29.13
C LEU A 3 39.50 47.76 -29.37
N THR A 4 39.78 46.93 -28.36
CA THR A 4 38.97 45.72 -28.15
C THR A 4 39.03 45.29 -26.69
N LYS A 5 37.97 45.64 -25.96
CA LYS A 5 37.62 45.12 -24.64
C LYS A 5 36.97 43.76 -24.85
N LEU A 6 37.52 42.70 -24.28
CA LEU A 6 36.83 41.42 -24.18
C LEU A 6 36.21 41.31 -22.78
N LEU A 7 34.93 41.66 -22.68
CA LEU A 7 34.09 41.37 -21.51
C LEU A 7 33.78 39.87 -21.53
N PHE A 8 34.29 39.12 -20.56
CA PHE A 8 33.71 37.83 -20.22
C PHE A 8 32.51 38.06 -19.30
N ALA A 9 31.32 37.83 -19.84
CA ALA A 9 30.07 37.81 -19.09
C ALA A 9 30.05 36.58 -18.18
N ILE A 10 30.08 36.80 -16.87
CA ILE A 10 29.83 35.77 -15.86
C ILE A 10 28.31 35.60 -15.78
N THR A 11 27.78 34.55 -16.39
CA THR A 11 26.40 34.11 -16.20
C THR A 11 26.25 33.55 -14.79
N THR A 12 25.59 34.32 -13.92
CA THR A 12 25.14 33.89 -12.61
C THR A 12 24.09 32.79 -12.78
N LEU A 13 24.49 31.53 -12.58
CA LEU A 13 23.56 30.43 -12.31
C LEU A 13 22.88 30.70 -10.95
N LEU A 14 21.72 31.33 -10.99
CA LEU A 14 20.74 31.33 -9.91
C LEU A 14 20.22 29.89 -9.78
N GLY A 15 20.95 29.06 -9.03
CA GLY A 15 20.42 27.81 -8.51
C GLY A 15 19.32 28.14 -7.52
N THR A 16 18.06 28.11 -7.95
CA THR A 16 16.92 28.10 -7.04
C THR A 16 16.96 26.77 -6.28
N ALA A 17 17.62 26.78 -5.12
CA ALA A 17 17.43 25.77 -4.11
C ALA A 17 15.96 25.82 -3.72
N PHE A 18 15.15 24.91 -4.29
CA PHE A 18 13.84 24.62 -3.73
C PHE A 18 14.09 24.16 -2.29
N ALA A 19 13.82 25.04 -1.34
CA ALA A 19 13.85 24.71 0.07
C ALA A 19 12.83 23.60 0.29
N VAL A 20 13.30 22.36 0.41
CA VAL A 20 12.48 21.26 0.91
C VAL A 20 12.07 21.68 2.33
N PRO A 21 10.77 21.86 2.62
CA PRO A 21 10.36 22.29 3.94
C PRO A 21 10.94 21.32 4.98
N ALA A 22 11.79 21.86 5.85
CA ALA A 22 12.45 21.12 6.93
C ALA A 22 11.45 20.88 8.06
N GLY A 23 10.38 20.14 7.78
CA GLY A 23 9.53 19.52 8.79
C GLY A 23 10.09 18.16 9.12
N LYS A 24 10.25 17.84 10.42
CA LYS A 24 10.43 16.44 10.83
C LYS A 24 9.26 15.65 10.22
N PRO A 25 9.48 14.48 9.59
CA PRO A 25 8.38 13.68 9.11
C PRO A 25 7.38 13.44 10.25
N THR A 26 6.13 13.84 10.04
CA THR A 26 5.04 13.56 10.98
C THR A 26 4.39 12.24 10.59
N GLY A 27 3.82 11.52 11.56
CA GLY A 27 3.28 10.17 11.34
C GLY A 27 4.24 9.04 11.73
N GLY A 28 3.65 7.88 12.00
CA GLY A 28 4.35 6.65 12.40
C GLY A 28 4.28 5.58 11.31
N PRO A 29 4.61 4.32 11.63
CA PRO A 29 4.36 3.23 10.71
C PRO A 29 2.86 3.15 10.40
N ALA A 30 2.50 2.90 9.14
CA ALA A 30 1.11 2.62 8.80
C ALA A 30 0.62 1.36 9.51
N THR A 31 -0.66 1.38 9.86
CA THR A 31 -1.37 0.21 10.37
C THR A 31 -2.69 0.06 9.65
N ALA A 32 -3.15 -1.17 9.50
CA ALA A 32 -4.43 -1.47 8.88
C ALA A 32 -5.12 -2.64 9.58
N GLN A 33 -6.45 -2.61 9.52
CA GLN A 33 -7.31 -3.73 9.83
C GLN A 33 -7.71 -4.40 8.50
N VAL A 34 -7.43 -5.69 8.36
CA VAL A 34 -7.79 -6.48 7.18
C VAL A 34 -8.87 -7.47 7.56
N THR A 35 -9.95 -7.51 6.80
CA THR A 35 -11.01 -8.51 6.93
C THR A 35 -10.88 -9.51 5.80
N ILE A 36 -10.73 -10.79 6.14
CA ILE A 36 -10.59 -11.91 5.20
C ILE A 36 -11.91 -12.68 5.19
N TYR A 37 -12.48 -12.89 4.01
CA TYR A 37 -13.72 -13.61 3.77
C TYR A 37 -13.38 -14.98 3.19
N SER A 38 -13.82 -16.02 3.88
CA SER A 38 -13.46 -17.42 3.57
C SER A 38 -14.48 -18.14 2.69
N GLY A 39 -15.65 -17.53 2.43
CA GLY A 39 -16.63 -18.10 1.52
C GLY A 39 -16.22 -17.94 0.06
N PRO A 40 -16.81 -18.73 -0.86
CA PRO A 40 -16.66 -18.49 -2.29
C PRO A 40 -17.31 -17.15 -2.62
N TYR A 41 -16.48 -16.12 -2.79
CA TYR A 41 -16.92 -14.77 -3.12
C TYR A 41 -15.89 -14.09 -4.01
N THR A 42 -16.35 -13.65 -5.17
CA THR A 42 -15.58 -12.78 -6.05
C THR A 42 -16.11 -11.36 -5.94
N CYS A 43 -15.22 -10.40 -5.72
CA CYS A 43 -15.56 -8.99 -5.68
C CYS A 43 -16.27 -8.58 -6.98
N ALA A 44 -17.46 -7.99 -6.85
CA ALA A 44 -18.21 -7.46 -7.99
C ALA A 44 -17.52 -6.22 -8.59
N SER A 45 -16.85 -5.43 -7.75
CA SER A 45 -15.96 -4.34 -8.14
C SER A 45 -14.88 -4.11 -7.07
N ALA A 46 -13.82 -3.39 -7.42
CA ALA A 46 -12.70 -3.12 -6.50
C ALA A 46 -13.07 -2.15 -5.35
N ASP A 47 -14.07 -1.29 -5.55
CA ASP A 47 -14.44 -0.24 -4.59
C ASP A 47 -15.62 -0.61 -3.70
N GLN A 48 -16.29 -1.74 -3.98
CA GLN A 48 -17.47 -2.17 -3.24
C GLN A 48 -17.11 -3.30 -2.27
N PRO A 49 -17.27 -3.09 -0.94
CA PRO A 49 -17.01 -4.15 0.02
C PRO A 49 -17.98 -5.32 -0.17
N PRO A 50 -17.60 -6.54 0.25
CA PRO A 50 -18.48 -7.70 0.21
C PRO A 50 -19.81 -7.45 0.96
N PRO A 51 -20.92 -8.08 0.53
CA PRO A 51 -22.22 -7.96 1.19
C PRO A 51 -22.17 -8.36 2.67
N LYS A 52 -22.97 -7.66 3.49
CA LYS A 52 -23.10 -7.94 4.94
C LYS A 52 -24.14 -9.01 5.27
N ASP A 53 -24.83 -9.54 4.27
CA ASP A 53 -25.88 -10.56 4.41
C ASP A 53 -25.34 -11.98 4.64
N GLY A 54 -24.01 -12.14 4.70
CA GLY A 54 -23.34 -13.42 4.92
C GLY A 54 -23.03 -14.20 3.65
N SER A 55 -23.40 -13.70 2.47
CA SER A 55 -23.08 -14.33 1.17
C SER A 55 -21.58 -14.43 0.89
N ALA A 56 -20.76 -13.57 1.51
CA ALA A 56 -19.31 -13.62 1.44
C ALA A 56 -18.67 -14.69 2.36
N GLY A 57 -19.49 -15.44 3.11
CA GLY A 57 -19.05 -16.46 4.06
C GLY A 57 -18.48 -15.92 5.37
N THR A 58 -17.68 -16.74 6.06
CA THR A 58 -17.10 -16.37 7.36
C THR A 58 -16.00 -15.34 7.20
N SER A 59 -16.06 -14.29 8.03
CA SER A 59 -15.02 -13.25 8.08
C SER A 59 -14.06 -13.45 9.25
N LYS A 60 -12.78 -13.13 9.03
CA LYS A 60 -11.74 -13.05 10.05
C LYS A 60 -11.06 -11.70 9.97
N ILE A 61 -10.91 -11.03 11.10
CA ILE A 61 -10.21 -9.75 11.19
C ILE A 61 -8.77 -9.98 11.67
N VAL A 62 -7.81 -9.32 11.02
CA VAL A 62 -6.41 -9.27 11.43
C VAL A 62 -5.93 -7.82 11.40
N ASN A 63 -5.15 -7.42 12.40
CA ASN A 63 -4.50 -6.12 12.42
C ASN A 63 -3.04 -6.29 12.01
N ILE A 64 -2.55 -5.40 11.13
CA ILE A 64 -1.19 -5.44 10.61
C ILE A 64 -0.57 -4.04 10.71
N ALA A 65 0.72 -3.99 11.00
CA ALA A 65 1.53 -2.79 10.91
C ALA A 65 2.62 -2.96 9.84
N GLU A 66 3.18 -1.86 9.36
CA GLU A 66 4.38 -1.92 8.53
C GLU A 66 5.48 -2.74 9.22
N THR A 67 6.31 -3.42 8.42
CA THR A 67 7.35 -4.37 8.86
C THR A 67 6.84 -5.68 9.48
N GLN A 68 5.53 -5.86 9.63
CA GLN A 68 4.96 -7.12 10.09
C GLN A 68 4.54 -8.01 8.92
N CYS A 69 4.83 -9.30 9.06
CA CYS A 69 4.25 -10.35 8.24
C CYS A 69 3.29 -11.19 9.08
N ILE A 70 2.03 -11.24 8.68
CA ILE A 70 1.03 -12.09 9.33
C ILE A 70 0.78 -13.32 8.48
N VAL A 71 0.93 -14.50 9.10
CA VAL A 71 0.53 -15.77 8.50
C VAL A 71 -0.99 -15.88 8.60
N VAL A 72 -1.63 -16.03 7.46
CA VAL A 72 -3.09 -16.13 7.32
C VAL A 72 -3.45 -17.31 6.44
N SER A 73 -4.73 -17.61 6.33
CA SER A 73 -5.25 -18.56 5.34
C SER A 73 -6.34 -17.85 4.57
N ILE A 74 -6.02 -17.40 3.37
CA ILE A 74 -6.99 -16.84 2.44
C ILE A 74 -7.28 -17.95 1.42
N PRO A 75 -8.47 -18.58 1.47
CA PRO A 75 -8.79 -19.68 0.58
C PRO A 75 -8.89 -19.19 -0.87
N PHE A 76 -8.69 -20.12 -1.81
CA PHE A 76 -9.00 -19.86 -3.21
C PHE A 76 -10.50 -19.53 -3.35
N GLY A 77 -10.81 -18.50 -4.14
CA GLY A 77 -12.17 -17.99 -4.26
C GLY A 77 -12.65 -17.15 -3.07
N GLY A 78 -11.78 -16.84 -2.10
CA GLY A 78 -12.09 -15.88 -1.04
C GLY A 78 -11.93 -14.42 -1.49
N ALA A 79 -12.17 -13.50 -0.55
CA ALA A 79 -11.94 -12.08 -0.73
C ALA A 79 -11.36 -11.44 0.53
N LEU A 80 -10.87 -10.22 0.41
CA LEU A 80 -10.44 -9.40 1.54
C LEU A 80 -10.83 -7.94 1.35
N THR A 81 -10.98 -7.24 2.47
CA THR A 81 -11.05 -5.78 2.53
C THR A 81 -10.04 -5.29 3.55
N ALA A 82 -9.67 -4.02 3.47
CA ALA A 82 -8.81 -3.42 4.48
C ALA A 82 -9.19 -1.96 4.74
N SER A 83 -8.93 -1.51 5.95
CA SER A 83 -9.03 -0.10 6.32
C SER A 83 -7.80 0.31 7.11
N MET A 84 -7.21 1.43 6.71
CA MET A 84 -6.05 2.00 7.37
C MET A 84 -6.45 2.55 8.74
N THR A 85 -5.78 2.11 9.80
CA THR A 85 -6.06 2.52 11.18
C THR A 85 -5.11 3.60 11.67
N ALA A 86 -3.95 3.78 11.03
CA ALA A 86 -3.05 4.91 11.27
C ALA A 86 -2.43 5.43 9.96
N THR A 87 -2.37 6.75 9.84
CA THR A 87 -1.75 7.45 8.71
C THR A 87 -0.23 7.19 8.69
N PRO A 88 0.34 6.77 7.55
CA PRO A 88 1.79 6.58 7.38
C PRO A 88 2.57 7.88 7.57
N LYS A 89 3.90 7.73 7.61
CA LYS A 89 4.84 8.86 7.66
C LYS A 89 4.63 9.84 6.49
N THR A 90 4.79 11.14 6.77
CA THR A 90 4.73 12.20 5.75
C THR A 90 5.66 11.89 4.57
N GLY A 91 5.16 12.11 3.36
CA GLY A 91 5.88 11.84 2.12
C GLY A 91 5.55 10.48 1.50
N THR A 92 4.80 9.63 2.20
CA THR A 92 4.21 8.41 1.62
C THR A 92 3.26 8.79 0.49
N ILE A 93 3.48 8.20 -0.69
CA ILE A 93 2.68 8.45 -1.90
C ILE A 93 1.61 7.37 -2.11
N GLY A 94 1.79 6.18 -1.54
CA GLY A 94 0.82 5.09 -1.63
C GLY A 94 1.00 4.02 -0.55
N CYS A 95 -0.08 3.29 -0.29
CA CYS A 95 -0.09 2.11 0.57
C CYS A 95 -0.79 0.95 -0.13
N TYR A 96 -0.34 -0.26 0.15
CA TYR A 96 -0.90 -1.49 -0.43
C TYR A 96 -0.99 -2.58 0.62
N ILE A 97 -2.06 -3.37 0.53
CA ILE A 97 -2.09 -4.69 1.13
C ILE A 97 -1.43 -5.67 0.17
N GLN A 98 -0.40 -6.37 0.63
CA GLN A 98 0.27 -7.41 -0.12
C GLN A 98 -0.02 -8.77 0.49
N ILE A 99 -0.51 -9.69 -0.34
CA ILE A 99 -0.73 -11.09 0.03
C ILE A 99 0.30 -11.98 -0.66
N PHE A 100 0.67 -13.08 0.00
CA PHE A 100 1.70 -14.00 -0.44
C PHE A 100 1.16 -15.42 -0.61
N SER A 101 1.52 -16.06 -1.71
CA SER A 101 1.03 -17.41 -2.06
C SER A 101 1.44 -18.50 -1.06
N GLN A 102 2.54 -18.32 -0.32
CA GLN A 102 3.00 -19.20 0.74
C GLN A 102 2.81 -18.60 2.13
N GLN A 103 3.05 -19.41 3.16
CA GLN A 103 3.10 -18.93 4.54
C GLN A 103 4.36 -18.10 4.75
N GLY A 104 4.18 -16.77 4.82
CA GLY A 104 5.26 -15.81 5.00
C GLY A 104 5.38 -14.80 3.87
N CYS A 105 6.09 -13.70 4.14
CA CYS A 105 6.16 -12.53 3.26
C CYS A 105 7.52 -12.38 2.55
N GLY A 106 8.32 -13.45 2.56
CA GLY A 106 9.60 -13.49 1.85
C GLY A 106 9.40 -13.75 0.36
N LEU A 107 9.94 -12.87 -0.49
CA LEU A 107 9.90 -13.06 -1.93
C LEU A 107 10.86 -14.17 -2.36
N THR A 108 10.31 -15.18 -3.01
CA THR A 108 11.08 -16.28 -3.63
C THR A 108 10.43 -16.63 -4.96
N LEU A 109 11.11 -17.44 -5.79
CA LEU A 109 10.54 -17.93 -7.05
C LEU A 109 9.20 -18.67 -6.87
N GLN A 110 8.96 -19.22 -5.69
CA GLN A 110 7.76 -19.99 -5.36
C GLN A 110 6.76 -19.19 -4.50
N ASN A 111 7.13 -18.00 -4.02
CA ASN A 111 6.28 -17.15 -3.19
C ASN A 111 5.95 -15.85 -3.91
N GLN A 112 4.92 -15.92 -4.76
CA GLN A 112 4.40 -14.78 -5.50
C GLN A 112 3.57 -13.89 -4.57
N TYR A 113 3.59 -12.59 -4.86
CA TYR A 113 2.80 -11.61 -4.12
C TYR A 113 1.80 -10.91 -5.04
N HIS A 114 0.68 -10.49 -4.47
CA HIS A 114 -0.31 -9.65 -5.14
C HIS A 114 -0.61 -8.45 -4.24
N GLY A 115 -0.58 -7.26 -4.82
CA GLY A 115 -0.81 -6.00 -4.11
C GLY A 115 -2.17 -5.40 -4.44
N PHE A 116 -2.87 -4.90 -3.43
CA PHE A 116 -4.13 -4.18 -3.56
C PHE A 116 -3.97 -2.77 -2.96
N PRO A 117 -4.10 -1.71 -3.78
CA PRO A 117 -3.91 -0.35 -3.33
C PRO A 117 -5.03 0.08 -2.39
N PHE A 118 -4.67 0.86 -1.38
CA PHE A 118 -5.65 1.71 -0.70
C PHE A 118 -6.07 2.86 -1.62
N ASP A 119 -7.30 3.35 -1.44
CA ASP A 119 -7.84 4.55 -2.09
C ASP A 119 -7.18 5.88 -1.65
N GLY A 120 -6.23 5.81 -0.71
CA GLY A 120 -5.49 6.94 -0.17
C GLY A 120 -4.46 6.54 0.88
N VAL A 121 -3.84 7.54 1.49
CA VAL A 121 -2.74 7.38 2.47
C VAL A 121 -3.09 8.03 3.82
N THR A 122 -4.36 7.98 4.21
CA THR A 122 -4.85 8.53 5.47
C THR A 122 -5.58 7.46 6.28
N ALA A 123 -5.59 7.59 7.60
CA ALA A 123 -6.47 6.76 8.42
C ALA A 123 -7.93 6.84 7.92
N GLY A 124 -8.56 5.69 7.76
CA GLY A 124 -9.88 5.54 7.14
C GLY A 124 -9.84 5.17 5.66
N SER A 125 -8.72 5.36 4.95
CA SER A 125 -8.54 4.88 3.57
C SER A 125 -8.74 3.37 3.49
N THR A 126 -9.29 2.89 2.37
CA THR A 126 -9.73 1.51 2.24
C THR A 126 -9.19 0.77 1.02
N VAL A 127 -9.08 -0.54 1.15
CA VAL A 127 -9.13 -1.49 0.04
C VAL A 127 -10.58 -1.98 0.00
N GLY A 128 -11.35 -1.53 -1.00
CA GLY A 128 -12.80 -1.75 -1.09
C GLY A 128 -13.14 -3.24 -1.11
N CYS A 129 -12.65 -3.98 -2.11
CA CYS A 129 -12.69 -5.44 -2.16
C CYS A 129 -11.58 -6.00 -3.05
N ALA A 130 -10.90 -7.02 -2.56
CA ALA A 130 -9.83 -7.70 -3.27
C ALA A 130 -10.07 -9.22 -3.29
N SER A 131 -10.20 -9.79 -4.50
CA SER A 131 -10.25 -11.24 -4.72
C SER A 131 -8.90 -11.73 -5.21
N PRO A 132 -8.22 -12.65 -4.48
CA PRO A 132 -6.97 -13.23 -4.96
C PRO A 132 -7.19 -14.02 -6.27
N PRO A 133 -6.33 -13.86 -7.29
CA PRO A 133 -6.70 -14.21 -8.66
C PRO A 133 -6.55 -15.70 -9.04
N VAL A 134 -5.64 -16.44 -8.39
CA VAL A 134 -5.17 -17.74 -8.95
C VAL A 134 -5.14 -18.91 -7.97
N GLN A 135 -4.99 -18.67 -6.66
CA GLN A 135 -4.83 -19.73 -5.67
C GLN A 135 -5.14 -19.24 -4.25
N SER A 136 -4.92 -20.09 -3.24
CA SER A 136 -4.91 -19.69 -1.84
C SER A 136 -3.63 -18.94 -1.45
N TYR A 137 -3.73 -18.07 -0.46
CA TYR A 137 -2.62 -17.24 0.04
C TYR A 137 -2.39 -17.47 1.53
N GLY A 138 -1.12 -17.46 1.93
CA GLY A 138 -0.65 -17.82 3.27
C GLY A 138 -0.01 -16.68 4.07
N GLY A 139 0.27 -15.54 3.44
CA GLY A 139 0.93 -14.40 4.07
C GLY A 139 0.26 -13.07 3.72
N LEU A 140 0.41 -12.10 4.61
CA LEU A 140 -0.18 -10.77 4.51
C LEU A 140 0.75 -9.74 5.13
N GLN A 141 0.96 -8.61 4.43
CA GLN A 141 1.64 -7.43 4.97
C GLN A 141 1.04 -6.15 4.41
N ILE A 142 1.32 -5.03 5.07
CA ILE A 142 1.11 -3.68 4.55
C ILE A 142 2.46 -3.10 4.12
N VAL A 143 2.47 -2.48 2.94
CA VAL A 143 3.63 -1.74 2.43
C VAL A 143 3.20 -0.35 2.05
N CYS A 144 3.86 0.67 2.59
CA CYS A 144 3.71 2.04 2.15
C CYS A 144 5.05 2.62 1.68
N GLY A 145 4.98 3.49 0.67
CA GLY A 145 6.15 4.10 0.05
C GLY A 145 5.80 5.41 -0.64
#